data_AF-A0A927Y7G4-F1
#
_entry.id   AF-A0A927Y7G4-F1
#
_cell.length_a   1.000
_cell.length_b   1.000
_cell.length_c   1.000
_cell.angle_alpha   90.00
_cell.angle_beta   90.00
_cell.angle_gamma   90.00
#
_symmetry.space_group_name_H-M   'P 1'
#
loop_
_entity.id
_entity.type
_entity.pdbx_description
1 polymer ?
#
loop_
_entity_poly.entity_id
_entity_poly.type
_entity_poly.pdbx_seq_one_letter_code
_entity_poly.pdbx_strand_id
1 'polypeptide(L)'
;MDNTRLLDISKFQAADAAIKDCYFHIDVADECEKQIEILESTKTTKLFKTSDWVILWISLVGAELLLIPPIVTFMILRTKRIREKMKKIEELTETALIERQKAAEKAVEHSAEITVLPADYQYPMASEYICKVLSNGRAASLNDALTMCDEQIHRWKMEAMNQQLLEEQQRQSKQLAGIARDTRATAINTGLNLAATLLK
;
A
#
# COMPACT_ATOMS: atom_id res chain seq x y z
N MET A 1 20.87 -44.79 -86.51
CA MET A 1 21.17 -43.82 -85.43
C MET A 1 19.83 -43.17 -85.12
N ASP A 2 19.10 -43.48 -84.05
CA ASP A 2 19.52 -43.61 -82.66
C ASP A 2 18.62 -44.60 -81.88
N ASN A 3 19.13 -45.79 -81.59
CA ASN A 3 18.46 -46.76 -80.70
C ASN A 3 18.88 -46.57 -79.22
N THR A 4 19.83 -45.67 -78.97
CA THR A 4 20.38 -45.36 -77.64
C THR A 4 19.52 -44.39 -76.84
N ARG A 5 18.76 -43.48 -77.49
CA ARG A 5 17.91 -42.50 -76.80
C ARG A 5 16.62 -43.06 -76.21
N LEU A 6 16.06 -44.14 -76.78
CA LEU A 6 14.82 -44.76 -76.29
C LEU A 6 15.04 -45.61 -75.02
N LEU A 7 16.23 -46.20 -74.86
CA LEU A 7 16.62 -46.97 -73.67
C LEU A 7 16.89 -46.09 -72.44
N ASP A 8 17.27 -44.84 -72.63
CA ASP A 8 17.49 -43.90 -71.52
C ASP A 8 16.17 -43.36 -70.95
N ILE A 9 15.15 -43.12 -71.79
CA ILE A 9 13.85 -42.60 -71.34
C ILE A 9 13.09 -43.65 -70.51
N SER A 10 13.13 -44.93 -70.88
CA SER A 10 12.43 -45.97 -70.12
C SER A 10 13.07 -46.21 -68.74
N LYS A 11 14.41 -46.10 -68.64
CA LYS A 11 15.12 -46.18 -67.36
C LYS A 11 14.85 -44.97 -66.47
N PHE A 12 14.72 -43.78 -67.08
CA PHE A 12 14.36 -42.57 -66.35
C PHE A 12 12.93 -42.63 -65.79
N GLN A 13 11.97 -43.16 -66.55
CA GLN A 13 10.59 -43.36 -66.08
C GLN A 13 10.48 -44.41 -64.98
N ALA A 14 11.27 -45.49 -65.04
CA ALA A 14 11.32 -46.48 -63.97
C ALA A 14 11.97 -45.93 -62.68
N ALA A 15 13.00 -45.10 -62.83
CA ALA A 15 13.64 -44.41 -61.70
C ALA A 15 12.71 -43.38 -61.06
N ASP A 16 11.94 -42.62 -61.86
CA ASP A 16 10.99 -41.63 -61.35
C ASP A 16 9.82 -42.30 -60.60
N ALA A 17 9.33 -43.45 -61.09
CA ALA A 17 8.33 -44.25 -60.38
C ALA A 17 8.86 -44.78 -59.04
N ALA A 18 10.10 -45.27 -58.99
CA ALA A 18 10.73 -45.73 -57.75
C ALA A 18 10.97 -44.58 -56.76
N ILE A 19 11.36 -43.40 -57.23
CA ILE A 19 11.52 -42.21 -56.39
C ILE A 19 10.18 -41.78 -55.79
N LYS A 20 9.10 -41.82 -56.58
CA LYS A 20 7.76 -41.45 -56.13
C LYS A 20 7.21 -42.41 -55.06
N ASP A 21 7.49 -43.71 -55.21
CA ASP A 21 7.12 -44.73 -54.23
C ASP A 21 7.92 -44.59 -52.93
N CYS A 22 9.23 -44.29 -53.03
CA CYS A 22 10.05 -43.96 -51.85
C CYS A 22 9.59 -42.68 -51.14
N TYR A 23 9.20 -41.63 -51.87
CA TYR A 23 8.70 -40.39 -51.25
C TYR A 23 7.40 -40.61 -50.49
N PHE A 24 6.49 -41.41 -51.04
CA PHE A 24 5.24 -41.77 -50.38
C PHE A 24 5.46 -42.55 -49.08
N HIS A 25 6.45 -43.45 -49.05
CA HIS A 25 6.82 -44.18 -47.84
C HIS A 25 7.48 -43.30 -46.76
N ILE A 26 8.21 -42.24 -47.16
CA ILE A 26 8.81 -41.28 -46.22
C ILE A 26 7.71 -40.40 -45.59
N ASP A 27 6.76 -39.90 -46.37
CA ASP A 27 5.64 -39.10 -45.86
C ASP A 27 4.75 -39.89 -44.88
N VAL A 28 4.51 -41.18 -45.15
CA VAL A 28 3.76 -42.06 -44.24
C VAL A 28 4.54 -42.38 -42.96
N ALA A 29 5.88 -42.45 -43.03
CA ALA A 29 6.72 -42.65 -41.85
C ALA A 29 6.74 -41.41 -40.94
N ASP A 30 6.84 -40.20 -41.50
CA ASP A 30 6.83 -38.94 -40.75
C ASP A 30 5.47 -38.70 -40.05
N GLU A 31 4.36 -39.05 -40.71
CA GLU A 31 3.03 -38.94 -40.10
C GLU A 31 2.83 -39.99 -38.98
N CYS A 32 3.41 -41.18 -39.11
CA CYS A 32 3.42 -42.19 -38.05
C CYS A 32 4.27 -41.76 -36.84
N GLU A 33 5.42 -41.10 -37.06
CA GLU A 33 6.28 -40.63 -35.98
C GLU A 33 5.60 -39.52 -35.15
N LYS A 34 4.92 -38.57 -35.82
CA LYS A 34 4.09 -37.56 -35.15
C LYS A 34 2.94 -38.15 -34.35
N GLN A 35 2.27 -39.18 -34.88
CA GLN A 35 1.20 -39.88 -34.16
C GLN A 35 1.71 -40.58 -32.90
N ILE A 36 2.93 -41.14 -32.94
CA ILE A 36 3.58 -41.79 -31.79
C ILE A 36 3.93 -40.76 -30.71
N GLU A 37 4.46 -39.59 -31.08
CA GLU A 37 4.81 -38.53 -30.12
C GLU A 37 3.57 -37.93 -29.43
N ILE A 38 2.47 -37.77 -30.16
CA ILE A 38 1.17 -37.38 -29.59
C ILE A 38 0.63 -38.48 -28.64
N LEU A 39 0.81 -39.75 -28.97
CA LEU A 39 0.43 -40.87 -28.10
C LEU A 39 1.28 -40.97 -26.83
N GLU A 40 2.56 -40.57 -26.85
CA GLU A 40 3.41 -40.54 -25.65
C GLU A 40 3.12 -39.35 -24.74
N SER A 41 2.89 -38.15 -25.29
CA SER A 41 2.47 -36.97 -24.50
C SER A 41 1.08 -37.12 -23.87
N THR A 42 0.19 -37.88 -24.51
CA THR A 42 -1.14 -38.21 -23.94
C THR A 42 -1.08 -39.31 -22.88
N LYS A 43 -0.06 -40.17 -22.86
CA LYS A 43 0.14 -41.16 -21.79
C LYS A 43 0.66 -40.53 -20.49
N THR A 44 1.58 -39.56 -20.59
CA THR A 44 2.15 -38.87 -19.41
C THR A 44 1.12 -37.99 -18.70
N THR A 45 0.18 -37.40 -19.44
CA THR A 45 -0.95 -36.63 -18.87
C THR A 45 -2.08 -37.51 -18.31
N LYS A 46 -2.26 -38.74 -18.83
CA LYS A 46 -3.22 -39.73 -18.29
C LYS A 46 -2.71 -40.49 -17.05
N LEU A 47 -1.44 -40.31 -16.68
CA LEU A 47 -0.83 -40.99 -15.55
C LEU A 47 -1.03 -40.26 -14.21
N PHE A 48 -1.46 -38.99 -14.22
CA PHE A 48 -1.92 -38.31 -13.01
C PHE A 48 -3.39 -38.63 -12.78
N LYS A 49 -3.66 -39.62 -11.92
CA LYS A 49 -5.02 -39.93 -11.48
C LYS A 49 -5.55 -38.76 -10.66
N THR A 50 -6.86 -38.56 -10.70
CA THR A 50 -7.57 -37.56 -9.88
C THR A 50 -7.30 -37.74 -8.38
N SER A 51 -6.87 -38.93 -7.94
CA SER A 51 -6.42 -39.21 -6.57
C SER A 51 -5.15 -38.46 -6.17
N ASP A 52 -4.22 -38.23 -7.10
CA ASP A 52 -2.91 -37.66 -6.78
C ASP A 52 -3.03 -36.16 -6.48
N TRP A 53 -3.99 -35.50 -7.14
CA TRP A 53 -4.40 -34.14 -6.83
C TRP A 53 -4.99 -33.99 -5.43
N VAL A 54 -5.77 -34.99 -4.97
CA VAL A 54 -6.37 -34.99 -3.63
C VAL A 54 -5.28 -35.13 -2.56
N ILE A 55 -4.27 -35.97 -2.79
CA ILE A 55 -3.15 -36.16 -1.87
C ILE A 55 -2.33 -34.87 -1.74
N LEU A 56 -2.02 -34.20 -2.86
CA LEU A 56 -1.31 -32.91 -2.85
C LEU A 56 -2.10 -31.83 -2.11
N TRP A 57 -3.43 -31.77 -2.30
CA TRP A 57 -4.31 -30.84 -1.58
C TRP A 57 -4.36 -31.11 -0.07
N ILE A 58 -4.47 -32.36 0.35
CA ILE A 58 -4.49 -32.73 1.77
C ILE A 58 -3.15 -32.39 2.44
N SER A 59 -2.02 -32.63 1.76
CA SER A 59 -0.70 -32.26 2.27
C SER A 59 -0.53 -30.74 2.42
N LEU A 60 -1.05 -29.95 1.47
CA LEU A 60 -0.99 -28.48 1.52
C LEU A 60 -1.85 -27.93 2.67
N VAL A 61 -3.10 -28.37 2.79
CA VAL A 61 -4.02 -27.94 3.84
C VAL A 61 -3.54 -28.40 5.23
N GLY A 62 -2.97 -29.60 5.32
CA GLY A 62 -2.37 -30.12 6.55
C GLY A 62 -1.18 -29.27 7.03
N ALA A 63 -0.36 -28.75 6.11
CA ALA A 63 0.77 -27.88 6.44
C ALA A 63 0.32 -26.50 6.95
N GLU A 64 -0.72 -25.92 6.37
CA GLU A 64 -1.29 -24.65 6.86
C GLU A 64 -1.87 -24.79 8.27
N LEU A 65 -2.59 -25.89 8.54
CA LEU A 65 -3.16 -26.15 9.85
C LEU A 65 -2.09 -26.32 10.95
N LEU A 66 -0.89 -26.80 10.60
CA LEU A 66 0.23 -26.93 11.53
C LEU A 66 0.89 -25.58 11.87
N LEU A 67 0.94 -24.66 10.90
CA LEU A 67 1.66 -23.38 11.03
C LEU A 67 0.84 -22.26 11.67
N ILE A 68 -0.49 -22.28 11.57
CA ILE A 68 -1.36 -21.24 12.13
C ILE A 68 -1.28 -21.18 13.68
N PRO A 69 -1.35 -22.28 14.45
CA PRO A 69 -1.31 -22.24 15.91
C PRO A 69 -0.05 -21.59 16.53
N PRO A 70 1.19 -21.87 16.08
CA PRO A 70 2.38 -21.21 16.62
C PRO A 70 2.43 -19.70 16.28
N ILE A 71 1.93 -19.28 15.12
CA ILE A 71 1.88 -17.86 14.73
C ILE A 71 0.88 -17.10 15.60
N VAL A 72 -0.31 -17.66 15.81
CA VAL A 72 -1.36 -17.03 16.65
C VAL A 72 -0.91 -16.96 18.11
N THR A 73 -0.33 -18.03 18.66
CA THR A 73 0.20 -18.02 20.03
C THR A 73 1.33 -17.00 20.19
N PHE A 74 2.23 -16.87 19.20
CA PHE A 74 3.27 -15.84 19.19
C PHE A 74 2.70 -14.41 19.17
N MET A 75 1.66 -14.15 18.38
CA MET A 75 0.96 -12.85 18.36
C MET A 75 0.29 -12.53 19.70
N ILE A 76 -0.35 -13.50 20.34
CA ILE A 76 -0.98 -13.33 21.66
C ILE A 76 0.06 -12.99 22.73
N LEU A 77 1.24 -13.64 22.70
CA LEU A 77 2.32 -13.33 23.65
C LEU A 77 2.89 -11.91 23.42
N ARG A 78 3.04 -11.49 22.16
CA ARG A 78 3.56 -10.16 21.84
C ARG A 78 2.60 -9.05 22.29
N THR A 79 1.30 -9.23 22.06
CA THR A 79 0.27 -8.26 22.47
C THR A 79 0.19 -8.10 23.99
N LYS A 80 0.35 -9.18 24.76
CA LYS A 80 0.44 -9.11 26.24
C LYS A 80 1.63 -8.28 26.71
N ARG A 81 2.82 -8.50 26.15
CA ARG A 81 4.04 -7.74 26.50
C ARG A 81 3.90 -6.25 26.17
N ILE A 82 3.27 -5.90 25.05
CA ILE A 82 3.02 -4.50 24.68
C ILE A 82 2.04 -3.85 25.67
N ARG A 83 0.99 -4.56 26.08
CA ARG A 83 0.00 -4.07 27.06
C ARG A 83 0.64 -3.79 28.42
N GLU A 84 1.52 -4.65 28.91
CA GLU A 84 2.23 -4.43 30.17
C GLU A 84 3.16 -3.21 30.11
N LYS A 85 3.83 -2.99 28.98
CA LYS A 85 4.66 -1.78 28.79
C LYS A 85 3.81 -0.51 28.76
N MET A 86 2.65 -0.53 28.11
CA MET A 86 1.72 0.59 28.08
C MET A 86 1.24 0.95 29.49
N LYS A 87 0.82 -0.05 30.28
CA LYS A 87 0.38 0.17 31.68
C LYS A 87 1.46 0.79 32.55
N LYS A 88 2.71 0.33 32.43
CA LYS A 88 3.83 0.92 33.19
C LYS A 88 4.11 2.37 32.78
N ILE A 89 3.96 2.69 31.50
CA ILE A 89 4.11 4.07 31.01
C ILE A 89 2.99 4.93 31.56
N GLU A 90 1.74 4.44 31.54
CA GLU A 90 0.57 5.12 32.07
C GLU A 90 0.70 5.41 33.58
N GLU A 91 1.08 4.41 34.39
CA GLU A 91 1.34 4.57 35.83
C GLU A 91 2.48 5.56 36.12
N LEU A 92 3.56 5.54 35.33
CA LEU A 92 4.65 6.52 35.45
C LEU A 92 4.21 7.94 35.06
N THR A 93 3.33 8.06 34.06
CA THR A 93 2.79 9.37 33.67
C THR A 93 1.81 9.92 34.70
N GLU A 94 0.95 9.09 35.27
CA GLU A 94 -0.01 9.51 36.31
C GLU A 94 0.71 9.97 37.57
N THR A 95 1.71 9.22 38.03
CA THR A 95 2.52 9.61 39.19
C THR A 95 3.28 10.91 38.98
N ALA A 96 3.87 11.12 37.79
CA ALA A 96 4.53 12.37 37.44
C ALA A 96 3.57 13.58 37.36
N LEU A 97 2.32 13.37 36.91
CA LEU A 97 1.30 14.42 36.87
C LEU A 97 0.83 14.80 38.28
N ILE A 98 0.61 13.83 39.15
CA ILE A 98 0.20 14.07 40.55
C ILE A 98 1.30 14.80 41.32
N GLU A 99 2.57 14.45 41.12
CA GLU A 99 3.69 15.16 41.75
C GLU A 99 3.81 16.61 41.26
N ARG A 100 3.60 16.85 39.96
CA ARG A 100 3.56 18.21 39.40
C ARG A 100 2.38 19.03 39.93
N GLN A 101 1.20 18.43 40.06
CA GLN A 101 0.04 19.10 40.64
C GLN A 101 0.28 19.46 42.11
N LYS A 102 0.81 18.54 42.92
CA LYS A 102 1.17 18.83 44.32
C LYS A 102 2.24 19.91 44.46
N ALA A 103 3.21 19.95 43.54
CA ALA A 103 4.23 21.00 43.51
C ALA A 103 3.62 22.36 43.11
N ALA A 104 2.67 22.38 42.17
CA ALA A 104 1.94 23.58 41.78
C ALA A 104 1.01 24.09 42.89
N GLU A 105 0.29 23.21 43.58
CA GLU A 105 -0.58 23.57 44.72
C GLU A 105 0.23 24.24 45.84
N LYS A 106 1.40 23.69 46.20
CA LYS A 106 2.30 24.31 47.19
C LYS A 106 2.86 25.67 46.75
N ALA A 107 3.03 25.88 45.45
CA ALA A 107 3.45 27.18 44.91
C ALA A 107 2.31 28.21 44.92
N VAL A 108 1.07 27.76 44.71
CA VAL A 108 -0.13 28.63 44.70
C VAL A 108 -0.50 29.09 46.12
N GLU A 109 -0.28 28.27 47.15
CA GLU A 109 -0.53 28.63 48.56
C GLU A 109 0.27 29.86 49.03
N HIS A 110 1.38 30.19 48.35
CA HIS A 110 2.20 31.39 48.59
C HIS A 110 1.77 32.63 47.77
N SER A 111 0.78 32.50 46.88
CA SER A 111 0.32 33.56 45.96
C SER A 111 -1.09 34.05 46.28
N ALA A 112 -1.36 34.27 47.58
CA ALA A 112 -2.65 34.69 48.12
C ALA A 112 -3.03 36.16 47.78
N GLU A 113 -2.91 36.59 46.52
CA GLU A 113 -3.26 37.96 46.10
C GLU A 113 -4.08 38.05 44.78
N ILE A 114 -4.49 36.93 44.18
CA ILE A 114 -5.33 36.94 42.96
C ILE A 114 -6.74 36.48 43.33
N THR A 115 -7.47 37.27 44.12
CA THR A 115 -8.74 36.81 44.70
C THR A 115 -9.91 36.85 43.73
N VAL A 116 -9.88 37.61 42.63
CA VAL A 116 -10.98 37.58 41.63
C VAL A 116 -10.46 37.85 40.21
N LEU A 117 -10.64 36.87 39.32
CA LEU A 117 -10.40 37.01 37.88
C LEU A 117 -11.65 37.61 37.20
N PRO A 118 -11.52 38.54 36.23
CA PRO A 118 -12.69 39.08 35.51
C PRO A 118 -13.47 37.98 34.79
N ALA A 119 -14.81 38.14 34.68
CA ALA A 119 -15.72 37.13 34.16
C ALA A 119 -15.31 36.59 32.78
N ASP A 120 -14.80 37.46 31.92
CA ASP A 120 -14.38 37.10 30.55
C ASP A 120 -13.21 36.11 30.51
N TYR A 121 -12.45 35.97 31.59
CA TYR A 121 -11.28 35.10 31.69
C TYR A 121 -11.51 33.88 32.61
N GLN A 122 -12.73 33.69 33.12
CA GLN A 122 -13.12 32.58 34.00
C GLN A 122 -13.34 31.27 33.23
N TYR A 123 -12.42 30.92 32.34
CA TYR A 123 -12.40 29.63 31.66
C TYR A 123 -11.02 28.98 31.80
N PRO A 124 -10.94 27.63 31.81
CA PRO A 124 -9.75 26.91 32.26
C PRO A 124 -8.45 27.33 31.55
N MET A 125 -8.54 27.56 30.24
CA MET A 125 -7.38 27.91 29.42
C MET A 125 -6.80 29.30 29.73
N ALA A 126 -7.64 30.31 29.96
CA ALA A 126 -7.18 31.65 30.34
C ALA A 126 -6.67 31.66 31.77
N SER A 127 -7.41 31.05 32.71
CA SER A 127 -6.99 31.00 34.11
C SER A 127 -5.65 30.30 34.29
N GLU A 128 -5.41 29.19 33.59
CA GLU A 128 -4.13 28.48 33.64
C GLU A 128 -3.00 29.33 33.07
N TYR A 129 -3.22 30.00 31.93
CA TYR A 129 -2.22 30.86 31.32
C TYR A 129 -1.86 32.05 32.21
N ILE A 130 -2.86 32.72 32.78
CA ILE A 130 -2.67 33.88 33.66
C ILE A 130 -1.94 33.47 34.94
N CYS A 131 -2.35 32.38 35.58
CA CYS A 131 -1.64 31.84 36.75
C CYS A 131 -0.18 31.53 36.41
N LYS A 132 0.09 30.93 35.24
CA LYS A 132 1.44 30.61 34.80
C LYS A 132 2.29 31.85 34.52
N VAL A 133 1.71 32.89 33.93
CA VAL A 133 2.44 34.13 33.63
C VAL A 133 2.79 34.86 34.92
N LEU A 134 1.88 34.87 35.90
CA LEU A 134 2.09 35.47 37.22
C LEU A 134 3.07 34.65 38.07
N SER A 135 2.94 33.33 38.10
CA SER A 135 3.83 32.45 38.88
C SER A 135 5.28 32.50 38.40
N ASN A 136 5.49 32.72 37.10
CA ASN A 136 6.81 32.83 36.51
C ASN A 136 7.37 34.26 36.58
N GLY A 137 6.64 35.22 37.17
CA GLY A 137 7.03 36.62 37.24
C GLY A 137 7.17 37.29 35.87
N ARG A 138 6.56 36.74 34.81
CA ARG A 138 6.57 37.33 33.46
C ARG A 138 5.71 38.57 33.38
N ALA A 139 4.63 38.62 34.17
CA ALA A 139 3.83 39.81 34.37
C ALA A 139 4.04 40.37 35.77
N ALA A 140 4.19 41.69 35.87
CA ALA A 140 4.36 42.37 37.15
C ALA A 140 3.02 42.66 37.85
N SER A 141 1.90 42.58 37.12
CA SER A 141 0.57 42.84 37.63
C SER A 141 -0.47 41.96 36.93
N LEU A 142 -1.65 41.81 37.53
CA LEU A 142 -2.76 41.07 36.92
C LEU A 142 -3.18 41.67 35.57
N ASN A 143 -3.21 43.01 35.44
CA ASN A 143 -3.55 43.67 34.17
C ASN A 143 -2.56 43.35 33.05
N ASP A 144 -1.27 43.27 33.39
CA ASP A 144 -0.22 42.88 32.45
C ASP A 144 -0.39 41.40 32.04
N ALA A 145 -0.71 40.52 32.99
CA ALA A 145 -1.01 39.11 32.70
C ALA A 145 -2.25 38.93 31.80
N LEU A 146 -3.30 39.73 32.00
CA LEU A 146 -4.49 39.74 31.15
C LEU A 146 -4.16 40.18 29.72
N THR A 147 -3.37 41.25 29.58
CA THR A 147 -2.91 41.74 28.27
C THR A 147 -2.10 40.68 27.54
N MET A 148 -1.18 40.01 28.24
CA MET A 148 -0.41 38.89 27.67
C MET A 148 -1.32 37.71 27.28
N CYS A 149 -2.39 37.47 28.04
CA CYS A 149 -3.36 36.43 27.72
C CYS A 149 -4.12 36.75 26.43
N ASP A 150 -4.59 37.98 26.25
CA ASP A 150 -5.26 38.43 25.02
C ASP A 150 -4.35 38.31 23.80
N GLU A 151 -3.09 38.72 23.94
CA GLU A 151 -2.09 38.53 22.88
C GLU A 151 -1.89 37.06 22.56
N GLN A 152 -1.83 36.19 23.57
CA GLN A 152 -1.65 34.75 23.35
C GLN A 152 -2.85 34.14 22.63
N ILE A 153 -4.06 34.51 23.01
CA ILE A 153 -5.30 34.09 22.34
C ILE A 153 -5.30 34.56 20.90
N HIS A 154 -4.86 35.79 20.65
CA HIS A 154 -4.74 36.31 19.30
C HIS A 154 -3.72 35.52 18.45
N ARG A 155 -2.55 35.19 19.02
CA ARG A 155 -1.53 34.36 18.36
C ARG A 155 -2.09 32.99 18.00
N TRP A 156 -2.79 32.32 18.92
CA TRP A 156 -3.40 31.02 18.64
C TRP A 156 -4.46 31.09 17.54
N LYS A 157 -5.28 32.15 17.50
CA LYS A 157 -6.25 32.36 16.42
C LYS A 157 -5.55 32.53 15.06
N MET A 158 -4.44 33.28 15.02
CA MET A 158 -3.66 33.48 13.81
C MET A 158 -2.95 32.19 13.36
N GLU A 159 -2.41 31.42 14.30
CA GLU A 159 -1.81 30.09 14.02
C GLU A 159 -2.85 29.13 13.44
N ALA A 160 -4.05 29.08 14.01
CA ALA A 160 -5.15 28.26 13.50
C ALA A 160 -5.58 28.69 12.09
N MET A 161 -5.71 30.00 11.84
CA MET A 161 -6.06 30.54 10.52
C MET A 161 -4.96 30.22 9.48
N ASN A 162 -3.69 30.36 9.84
CA ASN A 162 -2.58 30.04 8.96
C ASN A 162 -2.54 28.54 8.62
N GLN A 163 -2.87 27.69 9.59
CA GLN A 163 -2.96 26.25 9.36
C GLN A 163 -4.09 25.93 8.37
N GLN A 164 -5.27 26.53 8.51
CA GLN A 164 -6.37 26.37 7.57
C GLN A 164 -5.98 26.85 6.16
N LEU A 165 -5.33 28.00 6.04
CA LEU A 165 -4.86 28.50 4.75
C LEU A 165 -3.87 27.54 4.09
N LEU A 166 -2.94 26.97 4.86
CA LEU A 166 -1.98 25.99 4.35
C LEU A 166 -2.69 24.72 3.84
N GLU A 167 -3.68 24.22 4.59
CA GLU A 167 -4.49 23.07 4.19
C GLU A 167 -5.27 23.33 2.90
N GLU A 168 -5.86 24.52 2.76
CA GLU A 168 -6.55 24.93 1.53
C GLU A 168 -5.58 25.04 0.35
N GLN A 169 -4.40 25.63 0.52
CA GLN A 169 -3.38 25.69 -0.52
C GLN A 169 -2.92 24.30 -0.96
N GLN A 170 -2.74 23.37 -0.02
CA GLN A 170 -2.43 21.98 -0.34
C GLN A 170 -3.58 21.33 -1.11
N ARG A 171 -4.83 21.60 -0.75
CA ARG A 171 -6.00 21.09 -1.47
C ARG A 171 -6.07 21.63 -2.89
N GLN A 172 -5.86 22.92 -3.07
CA GLN A 172 -5.83 23.57 -4.39
C GLN A 172 -4.69 23.02 -5.25
N SER A 173 -3.49 22.84 -4.68
CA SER A 173 -2.34 22.25 -5.37
C SER A 173 -2.63 20.82 -5.85
N LYS A 174 -3.26 20.00 -5.00
CA LYS A 174 -3.69 18.64 -5.36
C LYS A 174 -4.75 18.66 -6.48
N GLN A 175 -5.70 19.59 -6.42
CA GLN A 175 -6.72 19.75 -7.46
C GLN A 175 -6.10 20.15 -8.80
N LEU A 176 -5.19 21.14 -8.81
CA LEU A 176 -4.47 21.55 -10.02
C LEU A 176 -3.62 20.41 -10.61
N ALA A 177 -2.95 19.62 -9.77
CA ALA A 177 -2.21 18.45 -10.23
C ALA A 177 -3.13 17.38 -10.85
N GLY A 178 -4.34 17.20 -10.33
CA GLY A 178 -5.37 16.35 -10.92
C GLY A 178 -5.81 16.87 -12.29
N ILE A 179 -6.19 18.14 -12.38
CA ILE A 179 -6.61 18.79 -13.64
C ILE A 179 -5.52 18.68 -14.71
N ALA A 180 -4.25 18.88 -14.35
CA ALA A 180 -3.14 18.74 -15.29
C ALA A 180 -3.02 17.33 -15.88
N ARG A 181 -3.25 16.28 -15.07
CA ARG A 181 -3.26 14.88 -15.54
C ARG A 181 -4.46 14.60 -16.44
N ASP A 182 -5.64 15.05 -16.03
CA ASP A 182 -6.88 14.84 -16.78
C ASP A 182 -6.81 15.56 -18.14
N THR A 183 -6.33 16.80 -18.15
CA THR A 183 -6.14 17.59 -19.38
C THR A 183 -5.16 16.90 -20.33
N ARG A 184 -4.06 16.31 -19.82
CA ARG A 184 -3.11 15.54 -20.63
C ARG A 184 -3.76 14.27 -21.21
N ALA A 185 -4.55 13.56 -20.42
CA ALA A 185 -5.27 12.37 -20.88
C ALA A 185 -6.29 12.72 -21.98
N THR A 186 -7.05 13.81 -21.81
CA THR A 186 -7.98 14.31 -22.82
C THR A 186 -7.26 14.70 -24.11
N ALA A 187 -6.14 15.43 -24.02
CA ALA A 187 -5.36 15.82 -25.19
C ALA A 187 -4.84 14.60 -25.98
N ILE A 188 -4.33 13.58 -25.29
CA ILE A 188 -3.89 12.32 -25.91
C ILE A 188 -5.06 11.63 -26.61
N ASN A 189 -6.20 11.47 -25.94
CA ASN A 189 -7.38 10.82 -26.51
C ASN A 189 -7.91 11.57 -27.75
N THR A 190 -7.94 12.91 -27.71
CA THR A 190 -8.34 13.71 -28.88
C THR A 190 -7.37 13.55 -30.04
N GLY A 191 -6.06 13.54 -29.79
CA GLY A 191 -5.04 13.32 -30.83
C GLY A 191 -5.12 11.92 -31.45
N LEU A 192 -5.36 10.89 -30.63
CA LEU A 192 -5.54 9.51 -31.09
C LEU A 192 -6.79 9.35 -31.97
N ASN A 193 -7.90 9.97 -31.57
CA ASN A 193 -9.14 9.97 -32.36
C ASN A 193 -9.00 10.74 -33.68
N LEU A 194 -8.25 11.85 -33.68
CA LEU A 194 -7.94 12.60 -34.89
C LEU A 194 -7.05 11.79 -35.85
N ALA A 195 -6.03 11.12 -35.33
CA ALA A 195 -5.16 10.26 -36.13
C ALA A 195 -5.94 9.07 -36.73
N ALA A 196 -6.84 8.45 -35.97
CA ALA A 196 -7.68 7.36 -36.43
C ALA A 196 -8.72 7.78 -37.48
N THR A 197 -9.13 9.04 -37.50
CA THR A 197 -10.04 9.59 -38.52
C THR A 197 -9.32 10.01 -39.80
N LEU A 198 -8.05 10.42 -39.72
CA LEU A 198 -7.23 10.77 -40.89
C LEU A 198 -6.68 9.55 -41.66
N LEU A 199 -6.67 8.37 -41.04
CA LEU A 199 -6.20 7.10 -41.63
C LEU A 199 -7.32 6.28 -42.31
N LYS A 200 -8.57 6.75 -42.28
CA LYS A 200 -9.71 6.17 -43.00
C LYS A 200 -9.96 6.91 -44.30
#